data_AF-A0A149VSN9-F1
#
_entry.id   AF-A0A149VSN9-F1
#
_cell.length_a   1.000
_cell.length_b   1.000
_cell.length_c   1.000
_cell.angle_alpha   90.00
_cell.angle_beta   90.00
_cell.angle_gamma   90.00
#
_symmetry.space_group_name_H-M   'P 1'
#
loop_
_entity.id
_entity.type
_entity.pdbx_description
1 polymer ?
#
loop_
_entity_poly.entity_id
_entity_poly.type
_entity_poly.pdbx_seq_one_letter_code
_entity_poly.pdbx_strand_id
1 'polypeptide(L)' 'MCQTTAISERRACYLVGISRTVLHYQPVSGTKNQELQQRIVDLAQERRRFGYRRIHALLRREGVEANHKKVFRLYQ' A
#
# COMPACT_ATOMS: atom_id res chain seq x y z
N MET A 1 -16.75 15.28 1.41
CA MET A 1 -17.96 16.09 1.16
C MET A 1 -17.79 16.76 -0.19
N CYS A 2 -18.43 16.25 -1.25
CA CYS A 2 -18.35 16.87 -2.58
C CYS A 2 -19.36 18.02 -2.65
N GLN A 3 -18.88 19.19 -3.02
CA GLN A 3 -19.67 20.40 -3.20
C GLN A 3 -20.72 20.22 -4.30
N THR A 4 -21.85 20.91 -4.16
CA THR A 4 -22.93 20.93 -5.17
C THR A 4 -22.39 21.52 -6.47
N THR A 5 -22.04 20.67 -7.42
CA THR A 5 -21.62 21.09 -8.76
C THR A 5 -22.82 21.06 -9.71
N ALA A 6 -22.82 21.94 -10.71
CA ALA A 6 -23.92 22.04 -11.68
C ALA A 6 -24.01 20.84 -12.65
N ILE A 7 -23.04 19.92 -12.60
CA ILE A 7 -22.95 18.75 -13.48
C ILE A 7 -22.94 17.46 -12.64
N SER A 8 -23.51 16.39 -13.20
CA SER A 8 -23.46 15.08 -12.55
C SER A 8 -22.03 14.54 -12.47
N GLU A 9 -21.73 13.77 -11.43
CA GLU A 9 -20.42 13.11 -11.24
C GLU A 9 -20.01 12.30 -12.48
N ARG A 10 -20.98 11.61 -13.13
CA ARG A 10 -20.74 10.90 -14.40
C ARG A 10 -20.23 11.83 -15.49
N ARG A 11 -20.83 13.02 -15.64
CA ARG A 11 -20.42 14.01 -16.65
C ARG A 11 -19.07 14.63 -16.29
N ALA A 12 -18.83 14.91 -15.01
CA ALA A 12 -17.54 15.38 -14.53
C ALA A 12 -16.42 14.36 -14.82
N CYS A 13 -16.61 13.09 -14.46
CA CYS A 13 -15.67 12.00 -14.75
C CYS A 13 -15.41 11.83 -16.25
N TYR A 14 -16.45 11.93 -17.09
CA TYR A 14 -16.30 11.86 -18.55
C TYR A 14 -15.43 13.01 -19.09
N LEU A 15 -15.69 14.25 -18.64
CA LEU A 15 -14.93 15.43 -19.06
C LEU A 15 -13.45 15.36 -18.64
N VAL A 16 -13.17 14.82 -17.45
CA VAL A 16 -11.81 14.68 -16.91
C VAL A 16 -11.09 13.42 -17.43
N GLY A 17 -11.82 12.48 -18.04
CA GLY A 17 -11.25 11.24 -18.59
C GLY A 17 -10.89 10.18 -17.54
N ILE A 18 -11.51 10.22 -16.36
CA ILE A 18 -11.31 9.22 -15.31
C ILE A 18 -12.57 8.37 -15.10
N SER A 19 -12.41 7.13 -14.66
CA SER A 19 -13.56 6.31 -14.26
C SER A 19 -14.04 6.70 -12.85
N ARG A 20 -15.34 6.53 -12.60
CA ARG A 20 -15.93 6.73 -11.26
C ARG A 20 -15.32 5.80 -10.22
N THR A 21 -14.91 4.60 -10.61
CA THR A 21 -14.23 3.64 -9.72
C THR A 21 -12.90 4.20 -9.21
N VAL A 22 -12.13 4.88 -10.07
CA VAL A 22 -10.89 5.55 -9.68
C VAL A 22 -11.20 6.74 -8.77
N LEU A 23 -12.23 7.53 -9.09
CA LEU A 23 -12.66 8.66 -8.26
C LEU A 23 -13.05 8.22 -6.83
N HIS A 24 -13.75 7.09 -6.71
CA HIS A 24 -14.17 6.54 -5.42
C HIS A 24 -13.15 5.61 -4.77
N TYR A 25 -12.00 5.35 -5.40
CA TYR A 25 -11.02 4.45 -4.84
C TYR A 25 -10.46 5.02 -3.54
N GLN A 26 -10.79 4.36 -2.43
CA GLN A 26 -10.22 4.62 -1.12
C GLN A 26 -9.11 3.58 -0.88
N PRO A 27 -7.83 3.99 -0.79
CA PRO A 27 -6.78 3.06 -0.44
C PRO A 27 -7.05 2.53 0.97
N VAL A 28 -7.22 1.22 1.09
CA VAL A 28 -7.31 0.56 2.40
C VAL A 28 -5.89 0.55 2.97
N SER A 29 -5.51 1.60 3.68
CA SER A 29 -4.37 1.59 4.60
C SER A 29 -4.74 0.73 5.80
N GLY A 30 -4.84 -0.58 5.58
CA GLY A 30 -5.20 -1.52 6.64
C GLY A 30 -4.11 -1.56 7.69
N THR A 31 -4.51 -1.69 8.96
CA THR A 31 -3.64 -1.91 10.13
C THR A 31 -2.56 -2.97 9.86
N LYS A 32 -2.91 -4.04 9.14
CA LYS A 32 -1.98 -5.10 8.70
C LYS A 32 -0.80 -4.61 7.85
N ASN A 33 -0.96 -3.53 7.07
CA ASN A 33 0.17 -2.95 6.32
C ASN A 33 1.11 -2.19 7.25
N GLN A 34 0.58 -1.52 8.28
CA GLN A 34 1.38 -0.80 9.27
C GLN A 34 2.15 -1.80 10.15
N GLU A 35 1.51 -2.87 10.60
CA GLU A 35 2.17 -3.96 11.35
C GLU A 35 3.31 -4.60 10.54
N LEU A 36 3.04 -4.89 9.26
CA LEU A 36 4.07 -5.44 8.37
C LEU A 36 5.23 -4.47 8.16
N GLN A 37 4.93 -3.18 7.99
CA GLN A 37 5.96 -2.15 7.83
C GLN A 37 6.82 -2.03 9.09
N GLN A 38 6.20 -2.01 10.27
CA GLN A 38 6.92 -1.97 11.54
C GLN A 38 7.85 -3.18 11.67
N ARG A 39 7.35 -4.38 11.37
CA ARG A 39 8.18 -5.60 11.42
C ARG A 39 9.35 -5.56 10.44
N ILE A 40 9.16 -5.00 9.24
CA ILE A 40 10.24 -4.79 8.26
C ILE A 40 11.32 -3.86 8.83
N VAL A 41 10.91 -2.76 9.48
CA VAL A 41 11.82 -1.79 10.11
C VAL A 41 12.61 -2.46 11.24
N ASP A 42 11.95 -3.22 12.11
CA ASP A 42 12.60 -3.91 13.23
C ASP A 42 13.68 -4.88 12.72
N LEU A 43 13.35 -5.69 11.70
CA LEU A 43 14.29 -6.63 11.08
C LEU A 43 15.45 -5.91 10.37
N ALA A 44 15.17 -4.77 9.74
CA ALA A 44 16.21 -3.95 9.10
C ALA A 44 17.16 -3.33 10.13
N GLN A 45 16.65 -2.93 11.30
CA GLN A 45 17.46 -2.40 12.40
C GLN A 45 18.30 -3.51 13.06
N GLU A 46 17.72 -4.69 13.31
CA GLU A 46 18.41 -5.83 13.92
C GLU A 46 19.51 -6.41 13.02
N ARG A 47 19.34 -6.30 11.68
CA ARG A 47 20.26 -6.84 10.67
C ARG A 47 20.54 -5.81 9.57
N ARG A 48 21.22 -4.72 9.93
CA ARG A 48 21.51 -3.57 9.04
C ARG A 48 22.12 -3.90 7.66
N ARG A 49 22.83 -5.02 7.50
CA ARG A 49 23.42 -5.46 6.21
C ARG A 49 22.42 -6.17 5.29
N PHE A 50 21.20 -6.44 5.75
CA PHE A 50 20.22 -7.21 5.01
C PHE A 50 19.37 -6.29 4.14
N GLY A 51 19.34 -6.56 2.84
CA GLY A 51 18.37 -5.94 1.93
C GLY A 51 17.01 -6.64 1.96
N TYR A 52 16.01 -6.03 1.30
CA TYR A 52 14.62 -6.48 1.31
C TYR A 52 14.40 -7.97 0.99
N ARG A 53 15.24 -8.58 0.12
CA ARG A 53 15.14 -10.02 -0.22
C ARG A 53 15.41 -10.93 0.98
N ARG A 54 16.39 -10.57 1.82
CA ARG A 54 16.71 -11.31 3.05
C ARG A 54 15.66 -11.07 4.13
N ILE A 55 15.17 -9.83 4.25
CA ILE A 55 14.05 -9.51 5.16
C ILE A 55 12.79 -10.28 4.76
N HIS A 56 12.45 -10.34 3.48
CA HIS A 56 11.33 -11.17 2.99
C HIS A 56 11.49 -12.66 3.36
N ALA A 57 12.71 -13.19 3.29
CA ALA A 57 12.96 -14.57 3.72
C ALA A 57 12.78 -14.77 5.24
N LEU A 58 13.13 -13.78 6.06
CA LEU A 58 12.88 -13.80 7.51
C LEU A 58 11.39 -13.71 7.82
N LEU A 59 10.67 -12.78 7.21
CA LEU A 59 9.22 -12.65 7.34
C LEU A 59 8.50 -13.96 6.98
N ARG A 60 8.95 -14.64 5.92
CA ARG A 60 8.39 -15.95 5.55
C ARG A 60 8.66 -17.03 6.61
N ARG A 61 9.81 -16.99 7.28
CA ARG A 61 10.12 -17.91 8.39
C ARG A 61 9.27 -17.61 9.63
N GLU A 62 8.88 -16.36 9.83
CA GLU A 62 7.96 -15.93 10.88
C GLU A 62 6.49 -16.23 10.56
N GLY A 63 6.19 -16.85 9.41
CA GLY A 63 4.83 -17.17 8.98
C GLY A 63 4.08 -15.99 8.36
N VAL A 64 4.77 -14.88 8.08
CA VAL A 64 4.16 -13.71 7.44
C VAL A 64 4.12 -13.92 5.92
N GLU A 65 2.92 -14.17 5.39
CA GLU A 65 2.69 -14.27 3.95
C GLU A 65 2.61 -12.88 3.29
N ALA A 66 3.77 -12.26 3.07
CA ALA A 66 3.90 -11.03 2.30
C ALA A 66 4.62 -11.28 0.97
N ASN A 67 4.02 -10.87 -0.15
CA ASN A 67 4.68 -10.94 -1.45
C ASN A 67 5.97 -10.10 -1.44
N HIS A 68 7.06 -10.63 -2.00
CA HIS A 68 8.34 -9.91 -2.15
C HIS A 68 8.20 -8.52 -2.79
N LYS A 69 7.24 -8.31 -3.72
CA LYS A 69 6.95 -6.99 -4.29
C LYS A 69 6.39 -6.02 -3.26
N LYS A 70 5.52 -6.52 -2.36
CA LYS A 70 4.94 -5.74 -1.27
C LYS A 70 6.01 -5.38 -0.24
N VAL A 71 6.87 -6.33 0.12
CA VAL A 71 8.00 -6.09 1.03
C VAL A 71 8.96 -5.06 0.45
N PHE A 72 9.30 -5.16 -0.84
CA PHE A 72 10.11 -4.17 -1.53
C PHE A 72 9.50 -2.77 -1.46
N ARG A 73 8.19 -2.65 -1.76
CA ARG A 73 7.47 -1.36 -1.72
C ARG A 73 7.42 -0.75 -0.32
N LEU A 74 7.34 -1.56 0.74
CA LEU A 74 7.30 -1.08 2.13
C LEU A 74 8.69 -0.84 2.73
N TYR A 75 9.74 -1.36 2.09
CA TYR A 75 11.13 -1.17 2.51
C TYR A 75 11.76 0.10 1.92
N GLN A 76 11.28 0.56 0.76
CA GLN A 76 11.68 1.81 0.12
C GLN A 76 11.12 3.02 0.89
#